data_AF-A0A4R6UIL2-F1
#
_entry.id   AF-A0A4R6UIL2-F1
#
_cell.length_a   1.000
_cell.length_b   1.000
_cell.length_c   1.000
_cell.angle_alpha   90.00
_cell.angle_beta   90.00
_cell.angle_gamma   90.00
#
_symmetry.space_group_name_H-M   'P 1'
#
loop_
_entity.id
_entity.type
_entity.pdbx_description
1 polymer ?
#
loop_
_entity_poly.entity_id
_entity_poly.type
_entity_poly.pdbx_seq_one_letter_code
_entity_poly.pdbx_strand_id
1 'polypeptide(L)'
;MSSNSVTPDDAASGPGASAVRESAADTREIEADIRDGRADERERSADERDHQADERERLADQREHRADEREASLDALARAVGRPTADPFDRSAAALDRAAEATARTDRAIERSREALRRSRQQIDREQDDVDRQTGAVAREIDAESQERGR
;
A
#
# COMPACT_ATOMS: atom_id res chain seq x y z
N MET A 1 -24.65 12.05 63.77
CA MET A 1 -23.28 11.68 63.35
C MET A 1 -23.33 11.41 61.87
N SER A 2 -23.06 12.42 61.03
CA SER A 2 -22.99 12.24 59.58
C SER A 2 -21.55 11.94 59.18
N SER A 3 -21.36 10.73 58.70
CA SER A 3 -20.15 10.20 58.09
C SER A 3 -19.86 10.94 56.78
N ASN A 4 -18.74 11.65 56.72
CA ASN A 4 -18.20 12.18 55.47
C ASN A 4 -17.26 11.13 54.89
N SER A 5 -17.76 10.32 53.95
CA SER A 5 -16.96 9.38 53.17
C SER A 5 -16.28 10.14 52.04
N VAL A 6 -15.03 10.57 52.25
CA VAL A 6 -14.15 10.99 51.16
C VAL A 6 -13.77 9.73 50.39
N THR A 7 -14.22 9.65 49.14
CA THR A 7 -13.84 8.59 48.20
C THR A 7 -12.34 8.72 47.85
N PRO A 8 -11.61 7.62 47.65
CA PRO A 8 -10.16 7.65 47.40
C PRO A 8 -9.80 8.02 45.95
N ASP A 9 -10.70 8.64 45.20
CA ASP A 9 -10.56 8.88 43.75
C ASP A 9 -9.91 10.24 43.41
N ASP A 10 -9.88 11.18 44.37
CA ASP A 10 -9.34 12.54 44.15
C ASP A 10 -7.81 12.64 44.24
N ALA A 11 -7.10 11.55 44.56
CA ALA A 11 -5.64 11.57 44.76
C ALA A 11 -4.82 11.31 43.47
N ALA A 12 -5.46 11.00 42.34
CA ALA A 12 -4.76 10.63 41.10
C ALA A 12 -4.54 11.79 40.09
N SER A 13 -4.95 13.02 40.45
CA SER A 13 -4.88 14.21 39.58
C SER A 13 -3.92 15.27 40.12
N GLY A 14 -2.66 14.89 40.39
CA GLY A 14 -1.58 15.84 40.61
C GLY A 14 -0.93 16.27 39.28
N PRO A 15 -0.38 17.50 39.15
CA PRO A 15 0.27 17.98 37.92
C PRO A 15 1.40 17.06 37.43
N GLY A 16 2.09 16.36 38.33
CA GLY A 16 3.10 15.35 37.97
C GLY A 16 2.54 14.09 37.31
N ALA A 17 1.31 13.68 37.60
CA ALA A 17 0.66 12.54 36.94
C ALA A 17 0.23 12.89 35.50
N SER A 18 -0.03 14.17 35.21
CA SER A 18 -0.29 14.66 33.86
C SER A 18 0.96 14.63 32.99
N ALA A 19 2.08 15.17 33.49
CA ALA A 19 3.35 15.22 32.76
C ALA A 19 3.92 13.81 32.44
N VAL A 20 3.77 12.86 33.37
CA VAL A 20 4.17 11.46 33.12
C VAL A 20 3.27 10.78 32.09
N ARG A 21 1.96 11.09 32.08
CA ARG A 21 1.03 10.58 31.06
C ARG A 21 1.32 11.15 29.68
N GLU A 22 1.70 12.42 29.60
CA GLU A 22 2.08 13.13 28.37
C GLU A 22 3.38 12.56 27.79
N SER A 23 4.44 12.46 28.58
CA SER A 23 5.71 11.84 28.13
C SER A 23 5.55 10.37 27.69
N ALA A 24 4.66 9.62 28.36
CA ALA A 24 4.32 8.27 27.96
C ALA A 24 3.48 8.22 26.67
N ALA A 25 2.73 9.28 26.33
CA ALA A 25 2.03 9.41 25.07
C ALA A 25 3.00 9.73 23.93
N ASP A 26 3.92 10.66 24.14
CA ASP A 26 4.97 11.03 23.17
C ASP A 26 5.83 9.81 22.80
N THR A 27 6.22 9.00 23.80
CA THR A 27 6.98 7.77 23.56
C THR A 27 6.20 6.77 22.71
N ARG A 28 4.89 6.62 22.98
CA ARG A 28 4.01 5.74 22.20
C ARG A 28 3.81 6.23 20.76
N GLU A 29 3.78 7.53 20.57
CA GLU A 29 3.69 8.17 19.25
C GLU A 29 4.96 7.89 18.42
N ILE A 30 6.14 8.12 18.98
CA ILE A 30 7.43 7.81 18.31
C ILE A 30 7.52 6.31 17.94
N GLU A 31 7.08 5.42 18.84
CA GLU A 31 7.04 3.98 18.55
C GLU A 31 6.06 3.61 17.44
N ALA A 32 4.95 4.35 17.31
CA ALA A 32 3.99 4.18 16.23
C ALA A 32 4.61 4.61 14.90
N ASP A 33 5.25 5.78 14.84
CA ASP A 33 5.90 6.29 13.64
C ASP A 33 7.01 5.35 13.12
N ILE A 34 7.82 4.79 14.02
CA ILE A 34 8.84 3.80 13.66
C ILE A 34 8.20 2.54 13.09
N ARG A 35 7.08 2.09 13.64
CA ARG A 35 6.36 0.91 13.16
C ARG A 35 5.78 1.15 11.76
N ASP A 36 5.25 2.34 11.53
CA ASP A 36 4.68 2.74 10.24
C ASP A 36 5.77 2.87 9.17
N GLY A 37 6.90 3.50 9.48
CA GLY A 37 8.03 3.57 8.53
C GLY A 37 8.56 2.18 8.12
N ARG A 38 8.58 1.22 9.06
CA ARG A 38 8.93 -0.19 8.75
C ARG A 38 7.85 -0.91 7.94
N ALA A 39 6.58 -0.53 8.08
CA ALA A 39 5.52 -1.06 7.23
C ALA A 39 5.68 -0.55 5.80
N ASP A 40 5.93 0.75 5.63
CA ASP A 40 6.13 1.39 4.33
C ASP A 40 7.38 0.83 3.59
N GLU A 41 8.46 0.50 4.30
CA GLU A 41 9.63 -0.17 3.71
C GLU A 41 9.34 -1.58 3.18
N ARG A 42 8.61 -2.38 3.97
CA ARG A 42 8.21 -3.74 3.57
C ARG A 42 7.30 -3.70 2.36
N GLU A 43 6.43 -2.70 2.31
CA GLU A 43 5.51 -2.49 1.21
C GLU A 43 6.22 -2.07 -0.08
N ARG A 44 7.14 -1.10 -0.02
CA ARG A 44 8.00 -0.75 -1.18
C ARG A 44 8.76 -1.96 -1.72
N SER A 45 9.26 -2.82 -0.83
CA SER A 45 9.93 -4.07 -1.21
C SER A 45 8.97 -5.10 -1.83
N ALA A 46 7.68 -5.07 -1.50
CA ALA A 46 6.66 -5.90 -2.14
C ALA A 46 6.34 -5.36 -3.53
N ASP A 47 6.12 -4.05 -3.67
CA ASP A 47 5.87 -3.38 -4.95
C ASP A 47 6.98 -3.64 -5.97
N GLU A 48 8.25 -3.60 -5.55
CA GLU A 48 9.39 -3.89 -6.44
C GLU A 48 9.41 -5.35 -6.92
N ARG A 49 9.08 -6.31 -6.05
CA ARG A 49 8.98 -7.73 -6.44
C ARG A 49 7.85 -7.95 -7.43
N ASP A 50 6.73 -7.26 -7.26
CA ASP A 50 5.59 -7.33 -8.17
C ASP A 50 5.95 -6.73 -9.53
N HIS A 51 6.63 -5.59 -9.58
CA HIS A 51 7.12 -5.02 -10.84
C HIS A 51 8.07 -5.97 -11.59
N GLN A 52 9.00 -6.61 -10.88
CA GLN A 52 9.87 -7.62 -11.50
C GLN A 52 9.08 -8.84 -11.99
N ALA A 53 8.02 -9.24 -11.30
CA ALA A 53 7.14 -10.32 -11.74
C ALA A 53 6.41 -9.94 -13.04
N ASP A 54 5.86 -8.73 -13.11
CA ASP A 54 5.19 -8.20 -14.32
C ASP A 54 6.13 -8.15 -15.52
N GLU A 55 7.40 -7.77 -15.33
CA GLU A 55 8.39 -7.76 -16.41
C GLU A 55 8.70 -9.17 -16.92
N ARG A 56 8.89 -10.13 -16.01
CA ARG A 56 9.10 -11.55 -16.39
C ARG A 56 7.91 -12.09 -17.17
N GLU A 57 6.70 -11.72 -16.77
CA GLU A 57 5.48 -12.13 -17.44
C GLU A 57 5.39 -11.56 -18.86
N ARG A 58 5.65 -10.25 -19.06
CA ARG A 58 5.71 -9.64 -20.39
C ARG A 58 6.74 -10.31 -21.31
N LEU A 59 7.89 -10.69 -20.77
CA LEU A 59 8.91 -11.43 -21.54
C LEU A 59 8.43 -12.84 -21.91
N ALA A 60 7.65 -13.50 -21.04
CA ALA A 60 7.04 -14.79 -21.35
C ALA A 60 6.02 -14.65 -22.48
N ASP A 61 5.14 -13.64 -22.43
CA ASP A 61 4.16 -13.37 -23.50
C ASP A 61 4.84 -13.15 -24.86
N GLN A 62 5.93 -12.39 -24.89
CA GLN A 62 6.68 -12.17 -26.13
C GLN A 62 7.28 -13.47 -26.69
N ARG A 63 7.74 -14.36 -25.82
CA ARG A 63 8.27 -15.68 -26.24
C ARG A 63 7.15 -16.57 -26.76
N GLU A 64 5.99 -16.53 -26.14
CA GLU A 64 4.80 -17.25 -26.58
C GLU A 64 4.32 -16.74 -27.94
N HIS A 65 4.20 -15.43 -28.14
CA HIS A 65 3.81 -14.86 -29.43
C HIS A 65 4.75 -15.27 -30.56
N ARG A 66 6.07 -15.25 -30.31
CA ARG A 66 7.07 -15.76 -31.28
C ARG A 66 6.97 -17.28 -31.49
N ALA A 67 6.45 -18.04 -30.53
CA ALA A 67 6.19 -19.46 -30.72
C ALA A 67 4.97 -19.67 -31.61
N ASP A 68 3.89 -18.92 -31.37
CA ASP A 68 2.67 -18.92 -32.19
C ASP A 68 2.98 -18.58 -33.66
N GLU A 69 3.80 -17.56 -33.93
CA GLU A 69 4.20 -17.18 -35.29
C GLU A 69 4.97 -18.30 -36.01
N ARG A 70 5.85 -19.00 -35.28
CA ARG A 70 6.61 -20.13 -35.82
C ARG A 70 5.69 -21.31 -36.09
N GLU A 71 4.77 -21.61 -35.18
CA GLU A 71 3.78 -22.68 -35.35
C GLU A 71 2.87 -22.40 -36.57
N ALA A 72 2.36 -21.17 -36.71
CA ALA A 72 1.54 -20.78 -37.85
C ALA A 72 2.29 -20.92 -39.19
N SER A 73 3.59 -20.59 -39.20
CA SER A 73 4.46 -20.76 -40.37
C SER A 73 4.67 -22.25 -40.71
N LEU A 74 4.88 -23.09 -39.70
CA LEU A 74 5.02 -24.55 -39.88
C LEU A 74 3.72 -25.18 -40.35
N ASP A 75 2.58 -24.74 -39.84
CA ASP A 75 1.25 -25.19 -40.29
C ASP A 75 0.96 -24.79 -41.73
N ALA A 76 1.39 -23.60 -42.15
CA ALA A 76 1.29 -23.19 -43.56
C ALA A 76 2.14 -24.10 -44.46
N LEU A 77 3.36 -24.42 -44.03
CA LEU A 77 4.24 -25.34 -44.76
C LEU A 77 3.67 -26.75 -44.81
N ALA A 78 3.18 -27.28 -43.68
CA ALA A 78 2.58 -28.61 -43.58
C ALA A 78 1.39 -28.74 -44.54
N ARG A 79 0.50 -27.75 -44.57
CA ARG A 79 -0.61 -27.70 -45.54
C ARG A 79 -0.13 -27.68 -46.99
N ALA A 80 0.90 -26.90 -47.30
CA ALA A 80 1.46 -26.84 -48.66
C ALA A 80 2.02 -28.19 -49.14
N VAL A 81 2.53 -29.03 -48.23
CA VAL A 81 3.04 -30.37 -48.53
C VAL A 81 2.03 -31.50 -48.24
N GLY A 82 0.75 -31.16 -47.99
CA GLY A 82 -0.31 -32.15 -47.75
C GLY A 82 -0.19 -32.91 -46.44
N ARG A 83 0.55 -32.39 -45.46
CA ARG A 83 0.65 -32.95 -44.10
C ARG A 83 -0.50 -32.40 -43.23
N PRO A 84 -1.07 -33.24 -42.36
CA PRO A 84 -2.08 -32.80 -41.41
C PRO A 84 -1.48 -31.81 -40.40
N THR A 85 -2.27 -30.78 -40.06
CA THR A 85 -1.97 -29.76 -39.04
C THR A 85 -2.88 -29.93 -37.82
N ALA A 86 -2.62 -29.19 -36.75
CA ALA A 86 -3.51 -29.10 -35.60
C ALA A 86 -4.95 -28.68 -36.00
N ASP A 87 -5.93 -29.18 -35.25
CA ASP A 87 -7.34 -28.90 -35.50
C ASP A 87 -7.64 -27.39 -35.29
N PRO A 88 -8.41 -26.74 -36.19
CA PRO A 88 -8.77 -25.33 -36.02
C PRO A 88 -9.48 -25.01 -34.70
N PHE A 89 -10.29 -25.93 -34.15
CA PHE A 89 -10.99 -25.74 -32.89
C PHE A 89 -10.02 -25.76 -31.71
N ASP A 90 -9.07 -26.68 -31.69
CA ASP A 90 -8.02 -26.75 -30.65
C ASP A 90 -7.20 -25.44 -30.61
N ARG A 91 -6.87 -24.88 -31.78
CA ARG A 91 -6.21 -23.58 -31.88
C ARG A 91 -7.07 -22.43 -31.37
N SER A 92 -8.36 -22.45 -31.67
CA SER A 92 -9.29 -21.42 -31.19
C SER A 92 -9.48 -21.48 -29.68
N ALA A 93 -9.51 -22.69 -29.09
CA ALA A 93 -9.58 -22.89 -27.65
C ALA A 93 -8.32 -22.34 -26.96
N ALA A 94 -7.14 -22.69 -27.47
CA ALA A 94 -5.87 -22.17 -26.93
C ALA A 94 -5.79 -20.62 -27.02
N ALA A 95 -6.29 -20.02 -28.11
CA ALA A 95 -6.33 -18.57 -28.24
C ALA A 95 -7.30 -17.90 -27.24
N LEU A 96 -8.44 -18.53 -26.97
CA LEU A 96 -9.40 -18.06 -25.97
C LEU A 96 -8.84 -18.17 -24.55
N ASP A 97 -8.15 -19.26 -24.23
CA ASP A 97 -7.49 -19.44 -22.93
C ASP A 97 -6.45 -18.34 -22.70
N ARG A 98 -5.60 -18.06 -23.69
CA ARG A 98 -4.63 -16.95 -23.63
C ARG A 98 -5.31 -15.58 -23.47
N ALA A 99 -6.42 -15.35 -24.19
CA ALA A 99 -7.18 -14.11 -24.05
C ALA A 99 -7.80 -13.95 -22.65
N ALA A 100 -8.28 -15.05 -22.06
CA ALA A 100 -8.79 -15.07 -20.69
C ALA A 100 -7.68 -14.77 -19.67
N GLU A 101 -6.50 -15.35 -19.84
CA GLU A 101 -5.33 -15.07 -18.99
C GLU A 101 -4.88 -13.61 -19.09
N ALA A 102 -4.81 -13.05 -20.31
CA ALA A 102 -4.49 -11.64 -20.52
C ALA A 102 -5.49 -10.68 -19.85
N THR A 103 -6.77 -11.06 -19.85
CA THR A 103 -7.83 -10.30 -19.16
C THR A 103 -7.63 -10.36 -17.64
N ALA A 104 -7.42 -11.56 -17.09
CA ALA A 104 -7.18 -11.74 -15.66
C ALA A 104 -5.92 -10.99 -15.19
N ARG A 105 -4.88 -10.91 -16.02
CA ARG A 105 -3.68 -10.10 -15.74
C ARG A 105 -3.99 -8.62 -15.66
N THR A 106 -4.75 -8.11 -16.63
CA THR A 106 -5.19 -6.70 -16.64
C THR A 106 -5.98 -6.36 -15.39
N ASP A 107 -6.88 -7.24 -14.96
CA ASP A 107 -7.67 -7.05 -13.75
C ASP A 107 -6.79 -6.95 -12.50
N ARG A 108 -5.80 -7.84 -12.34
CA ARG A 108 -4.84 -7.79 -11.23
C ARG A 108 -4.00 -6.50 -11.25
N ALA A 109 -3.58 -6.04 -12.43
CA ALA A 109 -2.82 -4.80 -12.55
C ALA A 109 -3.66 -3.57 -12.16
N ILE A 110 -4.95 -3.55 -12.52
CA ILE A 110 -5.89 -2.51 -12.10
C ILE A 110 -6.10 -2.54 -10.58
N GLU A 111 -6.24 -3.71 -9.98
CA GLU A 111 -6.36 -3.86 -8.53
C GLU A 111 -5.13 -3.30 -7.79
N ARG A 112 -3.92 -3.65 -8.23
CA ARG A 112 -2.68 -3.08 -7.68
C ARG A 112 -2.62 -1.56 -7.84
N SER A 113 -3.03 -1.03 -9.00
CA SER A 113 -3.07 0.43 -9.22
C SER A 113 -4.05 1.13 -8.27
N ARG A 114 -5.22 0.52 -8.03
CA ARG A 114 -6.21 1.03 -7.07
C ARG A 114 -5.68 1.02 -5.64
N GLU A 115 -4.98 -0.04 -5.25
CA GLU A 115 -4.36 -0.14 -3.94
C GLU A 115 -3.25 0.89 -3.76
N ALA A 116 -2.36 1.06 -4.73
CA ALA A 116 -1.33 2.11 -4.71
C ALA A 116 -1.92 3.52 -4.56
N LEU A 117 -3.02 3.81 -5.26
CA LEU A 117 -3.74 5.08 -5.11
C LEU A 117 -4.38 5.24 -3.72
N ARG A 118 -4.92 4.17 -3.15
CA ARG A 118 -5.46 4.17 -1.79
C ARG A 118 -4.36 4.49 -0.77
N ARG A 119 -3.18 3.89 -0.93
CA ARG A 119 -2.03 4.11 -0.06
C ARG A 119 -1.50 5.53 -0.15
N SER A 120 -1.35 6.04 -1.38
CA SER A 120 -0.96 7.44 -1.59
C SER A 120 -1.91 8.43 -0.90
N ARG A 121 -3.22 8.17 -0.91
CA ARG A 121 -4.19 8.99 -0.16
C ARG A 121 -3.98 8.91 1.34
N GLN A 122 -3.80 7.71 1.88
CA GLN A 122 -3.54 7.53 3.32
C GLN A 122 -2.26 8.23 3.76
N GLN A 123 -1.22 8.23 2.91
CA GLN A 123 0.01 8.96 3.19
C GLN A 123 -0.23 10.48 3.24
N ILE A 124 -0.99 11.02 2.28
CA ILE A 124 -1.37 12.44 2.27
C ILE A 124 -2.14 12.81 3.54
N ASP A 125 -3.08 11.96 3.98
CA ASP A 125 -3.85 12.20 5.19
C ASP A 125 -2.94 12.25 6.43
N ARG A 126 -1.97 11.32 6.56
CA ARG A 126 -0.98 11.34 7.66
C ARG A 126 -0.09 12.58 7.63
N GLU A 127 0.40 12.95 6.45
CA GLU A 127 1.21 14.16 6.28
C GLU A 127 0.42 15.43 6.66
N GLN A 128 -0.88 15.46 6.38
CA GLN A 128 -1.74 16.55 6.81
C GLN A 128 -1.93 16.58 8.33
N ASP A 129 -2.14 15.41 8.97
CA ASP A 129 -2.23 15.32 10.43
C ASP A 129 -0.93 15.78 11.12
N ASP A 130 0.24 15.47 10.53
CA ASP A 130 1.54 15.97 10.99
C ASP A 130 1.65 17.50 10.90
N VAL A 131 1.25 18.07 9.76
CA VAL A 131 1.23 19.52 9.56
C VAL A 131 0.31 20.20 10.56
N ASP A 132 -0.87 19.63 10.81
CA ASP A 132 -1.85 20.17 11.76
C ASP A 132 -1.31 20.14 13.19
N ARG A 133 -0.63 19.04 13.59
CA ARG A 133 0.06 18.94 14.89
C ARG A 133 1.16 19.98 15.05
N GLN A 134 2.03 20.13 14.06
CA GLN A 134 3.10 21.13 14.07
C GLN A 134 2.55 22.55 14.16
N THR A 135 1.50 22.85 13.38
CA THR A 135 0.83 24.15 13.39
C THR A 135 0.22 24.44 14.76
N GLY A 136 -0.43 23.45 15.38
CA GLY A 136 -0.97 23.57 16.73
C GLY A 136 0.10 23.76 17.80
N ALA A 137 1.26 23.12 17.69
CA ALA A 137 2.38 23.31 18.60
C ALA A 137 2.96 24.74 18.51
N VAL A 138 3.18 25.23 17.28
CA VAL A 138 3.64 26.60 17.03
C VAL A 138 2.65 27.63 17.56
N ALA A 139 1.34 27.42 17.38
CA ALA A 139 0.31 28.30 17.93
C ALA A 139 0.38 28.39 19.46
N ARG A 140 0.55 27.25 20.15
CA ARG A 140 0.70 27.21 21.62
C ARG A 140 1.97 27.91 22.10
N GLU A 141 3.08 27.79 21.37
CA GLU A 141 4.34 28.48 21.67
C GLU A 141 4.17 30.00 21.57
N ILE A 142 3.54 30.48 20.49
CA ILE A 142 3.25 31.91 20.29
C ILE A 142 2.34 32.46 21.41
N ASP A 143 1.31 31.71 21.80
CA ASP A 143 0.40 32.10 22.88
C ASP A 143 1.15 32.15 24.23
N ALA A 144 2.02 31.19 24.51
CA ALA A 144 2.84 31.16 25.72
C ALA A 144 3.83 32.34 25.77
N GLU A 145 4.54 32.62 24.67
CA GLU A 145 5.43 33.78 24.58
C GLU A 145 4.68 35.12 24.76
N SER A 146 3.46 35.22 24.21
CA SER A 146 2.62 36.40 24.35
C SER A 146 2.16 36.62 25.79
N GLN A 147 1.87 35.54 26.53
CA GLN A 147 1.52 35.59 27.95
C GLN A 147 2.71 35.94 28.86
N GLU A 148 3.93 35.51 28.50
CA GLU A 148 5.15 35.86 29.23
C GLU A 148 5.58 37.31 29.01
N ARG A 149 5.45 37.86 27.79
CA ARG A 149 5.78 39.26 27.49
C ARG A 149 4.76 40.27 28.03
N GLY A 150 3.56 39.82 28.38
CA GLY A 150 2.47 40.64 28.93
C GLY A 150 2.43 40.73 30.47
N ARG A 151 3.33 40.02 31.18
CA ARG A 151 3.51 40.09 32.64
C ARG A 151 4.70 40.97 33.00
#